data_AF-A0A955ZT13-F1
#
_entry.id   AF-A0A955ZT13-F1
#
_cell.length_a   1.000
_cell.length_b   1.000
_cell.length_c   1.000
_cell.angle_alpha   90.00
_cell.angle_beta   90.00
_cell.angle_gamma   90.00
#
_symmetry.space_group_name_H-M   'P 1'
#
loop_
_entity.id
_entity.type
_entity.pdbx_description
1 polymer ?
#
loop_
_entity_poly.entity_id
_entity_poly.type
_entity_poly.pdbx_seq_one_letter_code
_entity_poly.pdbx_strand_id
1 'polypeptide(L)'
;MESIDQRAPRAESLWAQGEIAEGAGDFAAAYALYTQAHDLVVDCARLHRRAHERLRRVNGRLRNRGELATDWLLHLLAPLGFFELVSFFARGDGFASRLCRQRA
;
A
#
# COMPACT_ATOMS: atom_id res chain seq x y z
N MET A 1 -4.51 -19.63 3.58
CA MET A 1 -4.18 -18.19 3.55
C MET A 1 -5.22 -17.54 2.66
N GLU A 2 -5.81 -16.40 3.03
CA GLU A 2 -6.79 -15.70 2.17
C GLU A 2 -6.10 -15.24 0.87
N SER A 3 -6.74 -15.50 -0.27
CA SER A 3 -6.17 -15.13 -1.56
C SER A 3 -6.14 -13.60 -1.73
N ILE A 4 -5.29 -13.10 -2.62
CA ILE A 4 -5.26 -11.66 -2.92
C ILE A 4 -6.61 -11.16 -3.47
N ASP A 5 -7.37 -12.02 -4.17
CA ASP A 5 -8.70 -11.67 -4.68
C ASP A 5 -9.73 -11.47 -3.54
N GLN A 6 -9.53 -12.12 -2.39
CA GLN A 6 -10.33 -11.92 -1.18
C GLN A 6 -9.88 -10.72 -0.36
N ARG A 7 -8.57 -10.47 -0.29
CA ARG A 7 -7.98 -9.37 0.49
C ARG A 7 -8.12 -8.01 -0.21
N ALA A 8 -8.03 -7.95 -1.54
CA ALA A 8 -8.07 -6.70 -2.29
C ALA A 8 -9.36 -5.88 -2.06
N PRO A 9 -10.58 -6.47 -2.05
CA PRO A 9 -11.80 -5.72 -1.69
C PRO A 9 -11.78 -5.15 -0.27
N ARG A 10 -11.17 -5.86 0.69
CA ARG A 10 -11.01 -5.39 2.08
C ARG A 10 -10.04 -4.20 2.13
N ALA A 11 -8.94 -4.28 1.39
CA ALA A 11 -7.99 -3.18 1.25
C ALA A 11 -8.64 -1.94 0.62
N GLU A 12 -9.48 -2.10 -0.42
CA GLU A 12 -10.23 -1.00 -1.03
C GLU A 12 -11.23 -0.37 -0.04
N SER A 13 -11.92 -1.18 0.77
CA SER A 13 -12.81 -0.66 1.82
C SER A 13 -12.06 0.14 2.89
N LEU A 14 -10.89 -0.33 3.31
CA LEU A 14 -10.02 0.39 4.23
C LEU A 14 -9.47 1.68 3.62
N TRP A 15 -9.11 1.67 2.33
CA TRP A 15 -8.71 2.89 1.62
C TRP A 15 -9.85 3.91 1.56
N ALA A 16 -11.08 3.49 1.25
CA ALA A 16 -12.22 4.41 1.23
C ALA A 16 -12.46 5.05 2.61
N GLN A 17 -12.38 4.26 3.69
CA GLN A 17 -12.47 4.77 5.05
C GLN A 17 -11.31 5.73 5.39
N GLY A 18 -10.09 5.39 4.96
CA GLY A 18 -8.92 6.25 5.15
C GLY A 18 -9.03 7.57 4.40
N GLU A 19 -9.60 7.57 3.20
CA GLU A 19 -9.86 8.77 2.40
C GLU A 19 -10.91 9.68 3.08
N ILE A 20 -11.93 9.09 3.71
CA ILE A 20 -12.90 9.84 4.53
C ILE A 20 -12.21 10.48 5.75
N ALA A 21 -11.37 9.73 6.47
CA ALA A 21 -10.63 10.25 7.62
C ALA A 21 -9.62 11.34 7.22
N GLU A 22 -8.91 11.15 6.10
CA GLU A 22 -8.00 12.14 5.52
C GLU A 22 -8.75 13.43 5.17
N GLY A 23 -9.93 13.32 4.55
CA GLY A 23 -10.80 14.45 4.23
C GLY A 23 -11.35 15.19 5.45
N ALA A 24 -11.56 14.48 6.57
CA ALA A 24 -11.94 15.05 7.85
C ALA A 24 -10.76 15.68 8.63
N GLY A 25 -9.53 15.54 8.13
CA GLY A 25 -8.31 16.00 8.80
C GLY A 25 -7.83 15.08 9.92
N ASP A 26 -8.44 13.92 10.11
CA ASP A 26 -7.99 12.89 11.05
C ASP A 26 -6.89 12.05 10.40
N PHE A 27 -5.70 12.64 10.31
CA PHE A 27 -4.55 12.00 9.67
C PHE A 27 -4.04 10.77 10.43
N ALA A 28 -4.29 10.68 11.74
CA ALA A 28 -3.90 9.53 12.54
C ALA A 28 -4.78 8.31 12.22
N ALA A 29 -6.11 8.50 12.15
CA ALA A 29 -7.02 7.45 11.71
C ALA A 29 -6.76 7.05 10.25
N ALA A 30 -6.55 8.03 9.36
CA ALA A 30 -6.23 7.77 7.96
C ALA A 30 -4.95 6.92 7.81
N TYR A 31 -3.90 7.26 8.56
CA TYR A 31 -2.66 6.51 8.60
C TYR A 31 -2.86 5.05 9.06
N ALA A 32 -3.61 4.83 10.14
CA ALA A 32 -3.90 3.49 10.63
C ALA A 32 -4.69 2.65 9.62
N LEU A 33 -5.66 3.25 8.92
CA LEU A 33 -6.46 2.58 7.90
C LEU A 33 -5.64 2.24 6.65
N TYR A 34 -4.80 3.17 6.19
CA TYR A 34 -3.91 2.92 5.06
C TYR A 34 -2.84 1.86 5.35
N THR A 35 -2.31 1.82 6.58
CA THR A 35 -1.35 0.79 7.02
C THR A 35 -1.99 -0.60 7.04
N GLN A 36 -3.21 -0.72 7.58
CA GLN A 36 -3.95 -1.99 7.54
C GLN A 36 -4.23 -2.44 6.10
N ALA A 37 -4.58 -1.51 5.21
CA ALA A 37 -4.79 -1.83 3.80
C ALA A 37 -3.49 -2.25 3.10
N HIS A 38 -2.36 -1.62 3.43
CA HIS A 38 -1.02 -1.97 2.95
C HIS A 38 -0.67 -3.42 3.29
N ASP A 39 -0.85 -3.82 4.54
CA ASP A 39 -0.50 -5.16 5.02
C ASP A 39 -1.32 -6.25 4.30
N LEU A 40 -2.54 -5.91 3.87
CA LEU A 40 -3.40 -6.79 3.09
C LEU A 40 -2.97 -6.95 1.63
N VAL A 41 -2.01 -6.18 1.10
CA VAL A 41 -1.68 -6.19 -0.34
C VAL A 41 -0.17 -6.18 -0.62
N VAL A 42 0.67 -6.39 0.39
CA VAL A 42 2.15 -6.34 0.29
C VAL A 42 2.73 -7.30 -0.77
N ASP A 43 2.05 -8.42 -1.01
CA ASP A 43 2.39 -9.45 -2.00
C ASP A 43 1.86 -9.13 -3.42
N CYS A 44 1.28 -7.96 -3.63
CA CYS A 44 0.76 -7.49 -4.90
C CYS A 44 1.39 -6.14 -5.27
N ALA A 45 2.46 -6.14 -6.05
CA ALA A 45 3.29 -4.98 -6.38
C ALA A 45 2.48 -3.72 -6.74
N ARG A 46 1.47 -3.86 -7.61
CA ARG A 46 0.59 -2.77 -8.05
C ARG A 46 -0.21 -2.16 -6.90
N LEU A 47 -0.85 -2.99 -6.08
CA LEU A 47 -1.67 -2.53 -4.95
C LEU A 47 -0.79 -2.01 -3.80
N HIS A 48 0.34 -2.66 -3.57
CA HIS A 48 1.35 -2.26 -2.60
C HIS A 48 1.89 -0.85 -2.92
N ARG A 49 2.27 -0.58 -4.17
CA ARG A 49 2.66 0.76 -4.62
C ARG A 49 1.55 1.79 -4.36
N ARG A 50 0.31 1.47 -4.71
CA ARG A 50 -0.86 2.34 -4.47
C ARG A 50 -1.08 2.61 -2.98
N ALA A 51 -0.74 1.67 -2.10
CA ALA A 51 -0.79 1.87 -0.66
C ALA A 51 0.23 2.92 -0.20
N HIS A 52 1.48 2.83 -0.66
CA HIS A 52 2.52 3.83 -0.36
C HIS A 52 2.19 5.22 -0.90
N GLU A 53 1.57 5.32 -2.08
CA GLU A 53 1.12 6.62 -2.61
C GLU A 53 0.10 7.31 -1.68
N ARG A 54 -0.70 6.54 -0.94
CA ARG A 54 -1.63 7.08 0.08
C ARG A 54 -0.92 7.38 1.39
N LEU A 55 -0.10 6.46 1.89
CA LEU A 55 0.69 6.65 3.12
C LEU A 55 1.57 7.89 3.05
N ARG A 56 2.20 8.14 1.91
CA ARG A 56 3.02 9.34 1.69
C ARG A 56 2.26 10.65 1.93
N ARG A 57 0.98 10.73 1.55
CA ARG A 57 0.15 11.94 1.73
C ARG A 57 -0.09 12.22 3.21
N VAL A 58 -0.47 11.20 3.98
CA VAL A 58 -0.74 11.32 5.42
C VAL A 58 0.55 11.47 6.24
N ASN A 59 1.63 10.77 5.87
CA ASN A 59 2.94 10.88 6.51
C ASN A 59 3.52 12.29 6.38
N GLY A 60 3.27 12.97 5.25
CA GLY A 60 3.62 14.38 5.06
C GLY A 60 2.91 15.31 6.06
N ARG A 61 1.65 14.99 6.40
CA ARG A 61 0.83 15.76 7.36
C ARG A 61 1.20 15.46 8.81
N LEU A 62 1.48 14.20 9.14
CA LEU A 62 1.89 13.76 10.48
C LEU A 62 3.36 14.09 10.82
N ARG A 63 4.15 14.60 9.87
CA ARG A 63 5.60 14.81 10.02
C ARG A 63 6.36 13.53 10.39
N ASN A 64 5.88 12.37 9.93
CA ASN A 64 6.51 11.08 10.19
C ASN A 64 7.74 10.88 9.29
N ARG A 65 8.87 11.50 9.68
CA ARG A 65 10.07 11.64 8.82
C ARG A 65 10.73 10.30 8.45
N GLY A 66 10.67 9.30 9.33
CA GLY A 66 11.25 7.98 9.07
C GLY A 66 10.49 7.22 7.97
N GLU A 67 9.17 7.29 7.99
CA GLU A 67 8.36 6.69 6.93
C GLU A 67 8.42 7.45 5.63
N LEU A 68 8.53 8.78 5.68
CA LEU A 68 8.75 9.59 4.47
C LEU A 68 10.07 9.21 3.76
N ALA A 69 11.12 8.88 4.50
CA ALA A 69 12.38 8.43 3.92
C ALA A 69 12.23 7.06 3.24
N THR A 70 11.48 6.15 3.87
CA THR A 70 11.18 4.82 3.31
C THR A 70 10.33 4.94 2.05
N ASP A 71 9.27 5.74 2.07
CA ASP A 71 8.42 6.01 0.91
C ASP A 71 9.20 6.66 -0.24
N TRP A 72 10.15 7.55 0.08
CA TRP A 72 10.99 8.20 -0.92
C TRP A 72 11.97 7.21 -1.57
N LEU A 73 12.59 6.33 -0.77
CA LEU A 73 13.46 5.26 -1.27
C LEU A 73 12.67 4.27 -2.15
N LEU A 74 11.46 3.90 -1.73
CA LEU A 74 10.58 3.02 -2.51
C LEU A 74 10.18 3.64 -3.84
N HIS A 75 9.92 4.94 -3.87
CA HIS A 75 9.59 5.63 -5.12
C HIS A 75 10.80 5.75 -6.07
N LEU A 76 12.00 5.96 -5.52
CA LEU A 76 13.26 5.97 -6.28
C LEU A 76 13.55 4.61 -6.92
N LEU A 77 13.26 3.52 -6.19
CA LEU A 77 13.50 2.15 -6.62
C LEU A 77 12.32 1.51 -7.37
N ALA A 78 11.15 2.15 -7.39
CA ALA A 78 9.98 1.72 -8.15
C ALA A 78 10.28 1.43 -9.64
N PRO A 79 10.96 2.32 -10.41
CA PRO A 79 11.28 2.03 -11.81
C PRO A 79 12.27 0.87 -12.01
N LEU A 80 12.95 0.41 -10.95
CA LEU A 80 13.82 -0.77 -10.98
C LEU A 80 13.08 -2.08 -10.66
N GLY A 81 11.75 -2.04 -10.45
CA GLY A 81 10.95 -3.23 -10.15
C GLY A 81 11.05 -3.71 -8.69
N PHE A 82 11.34 -2.80 -7.76
CA PHE A 82 11.49 -3.15 -6.35
C PHE A 82 10.21 -3.71 -5.73
N PHE A 83 9.04 -3.19 -6.13
CA PHE A 83 7.75 -3.70 -5.65
C PHE A 83 7.50 -5.13 -6.12
N GLU A 84 7.90 -5.49 -7.33
CA GLU A 84 7.85 -6.85 -7.87
C GLU A 84 8.79 -7.78 -7.09
N LEU A 85 9.98 -7.30 -6.74
CA LEU A 85 10.93 -8.06 -5.93
C LEU A 85 10.40 -8.31 -4.51
N VAL A 86 9.86 -7.28 -3.85
CA VAL A 86 9.22 -7.44 -2.54
C VAL A 86 8.03 -8.40 -2.62
N SER A 87 7.20 -8.27 -3.65
CA SER A 87 6.04 -9.16 -3.84
C SER A 87 6.45 -10.61 -4.10
N PHE A 88 7.58 -10.84 -4.77
CA PHE A 88 8.13 -12.17 -5.00
C PHE A 88 8.61 -12.83 -3.70
N PHE A 89 9.24 -12.07 -2.80
CA PHE A 89 9.68 -12.58 -1.49
C PHE A 89 8.58 -12.62 -0.45
N ALA A 90 7.58 -11.76 -0.57
CA ALA A 90 6.36 -11.81 0.24
C ALA A 90 5.64 -13.13 -0.09
N ARG A 91 5.53 -14.01 0.91
CA ARG A 91 4.86 -15.31 0.77
C ARG A 91 3.37 -15.10 0.50
N GLY A 92 2.97 -15.03 -0.76
CA GLY A 92 1.56 -14.86 -1.14
C GLY A 92 1.27 -15.22 -2.59
N ASP A 93 -0.01 -15.37 -2.91
CA ASP A 93 -0.50 -15.82 -4.22
C ASP A 93 -0.62 -14.65 -5.22
N GLY A 94 -0.19 -13.45 -4.83
CA GLY A 94 -0.30 -12.22 -5.61
C GLY A 94 0.20 -12.34 -7.05
N PHE A 95 1.32 -13.03 -7.26
CA PHE A 95 1.90 -13.25 -8.60
C PHE A 95 0.98 -14.04 -9.55
N ALA A 96 0.10 -14.91 -9.01
CA ALA A 96 -0.79 -15.74 -9.82
C ALA A 96 -2.07 -14.98 -10.23
N SER A 97 -2.53 -14.00 -9.45
CA SER A 97 -3.78 -13.29 -9.72
C SER A 97 -3.65 -12.39 -10.95
N ARG A 98 -4.73 -12.28 -11.74
CA ARG A 98 -4.78 -11.31 -12.85
C ARG A 98 -4.69 -9.87 -12.34
N LEU A 99 -5.15 -9.63 -11.11
CA LEU A 99 -5.27 -8.32 -10.50
C LEU A 99 -3.90 -7.65 -10.23
N CYS A 100 -2.85 -8.46 -10.07
CA CYS A 100 -1.49 -8.04 -9.76
C CYS A 100 -0.50 -8.25 -10.92
N ARG A 101 -0.97 -8.77 -12.07
CA ARG A 101 -0.13 -9.12 -13.22
C ARG A 101 0.27 -7.92 -14.10
N GLN A 102 -0.38 -6.78 -13.90
CA GLN A 102 -0.03 -5.52 -14.54
C GLN A 102 1.14 -4.87 -13.79
N ARG A 103 2.09 -4.28 -14.52
CA ARG A 103 3.24 -3.57 -13.95
C ARG A 103 2.78 -2.48 -12.97
N ALA A 104 3.50 -2.38 -11.86
CA ALA A 104 3.24 -1.41 -10.79
C ALA A 104 3.64 0.01 -11.23
#